data_AF-A0A943D016-F1
#
_entry.id   AF-A0A943D016-F1
#
_cell.length_a   1.000
_cell.length_b   1.000
_cell.length_c   1.000
_cell.angle_alpha   90.00
_cell.angle_beta   90.00
_cell.angle_gamma   90.00
#
_symmetry.space_group_name_H-M   'P 1'
#
loop_
_entity.id
_entity.type
_entity.pdbx_description
1 polymer ?
#
loop_
_entity_poly.entity_id
_entity_poly.type
_entity_poly.pdbx_seq_one_letter_code
_entity_poly.pdbx_strand_id
1 'polypeptide(L)'
;MKKRKKVLIIILLISIGILTFYLIPMRITPKVPLTSEDISIKVERAGGNTGPVFKVGEDKAKLKKIFKEKYPDKDIEPHYIELTGNLPYGVVNDPVFLGDYVVHGTIISPDGGEEKSTIIDVKYTDAKISRLFRDDSQMSGFYEIIIVFISFISAIILIIIFLILFIRKIIKVFKT
;
A
#
# COMPACT_ATOMS: atom_id res chain seq x y z
N MET A 1 26.47 16.96 31.06
CA MET A 1 26.40 16.91 29.57
C MET A 1 26.02 15.53 28.99
N LYS A 2 26.62 14.41 29.45
CA LYS A 2 26.33 13.05 28.92
C LYS A 2 24.86 12.61 29.10
N LYS A 3 24.23 12.86 30.27
CA LYS A 3 22.81 12.50 30.53
C LYS A 3 21.83 13.23 29.58
N ARG A 4 21.99 14.54 29.36
CA ARG A 4 21.14 15.32 28.44
C ARG A 4 21.23 14.83 26.98
N LYS A 5 22.44 14.48 26.51
CA LYS A 5 22.62 13.90 25.17
C LYS A 5 21.88 12.57 25.01
N LYS A 6 21.88 11.70 26.03
CA LYS A 6 21.13 10.44 26.00
C LYS A 6 19.63 10.66 25.87
N VAL A 7 19.06 11.61 26.63
CA VAL A 7 17.64 11.95 26.54
C VAL A 7 17.26 12.42 25.13
N LEU A 8 18.05 13.31 24.52
CA LEU A 8 17.81 13.77 23.14
C LEU A 8 17.86 12.64 22.11
N ILE A 9 18.76 11.67 22.27
CA ILE A 9 18.84 10.49 21.41
C ILE A 9 17.58 9.63 21.55
N ILE A 10 17.11 9.41 22.79
CA ILE A 10 15.89 8.62 23.04
C ILE A 10 14.68 9.26 22.36
N ILE A 11 14.51 10.58 22.51
CA ILE A 11 13.38 11.30 21.88
C ILE A 11 13.47 11.18 20.35
N LEU A 12 14.67 11.32 19.77
CA LEU A 12 14.86 11.18 18.33
C LEU A 12 14.47 9.77 17.85
N LEU A 13 14.86 8.72 18.57
CA LEU A 13 14.50 7.35 18.24
C LEU A 13 12.99 7.12 18.33
N ILE A 14 12.32 7.68 19.33
CA ILE A 14 10.86 7.62 19.47
C ILE A 14 10.19 8.31 18.27
N SER A 15 10.62 9.52 17.91
CA SER A 15 10.08 10.25 16.77
C SER A 15 10.25 9.46 15.47
N ILE A 16 11.43 8.87 15.23
CA ILE A 16 11.68 8.00 14.06
C ILE A 16 10.79 6.76 14.11
N GLY A 17 10.62 6.14 15.28
CA GLY A 17 9.74 4.99 15.47
C GLY A 17 8.28 5.29 15.11
N ILE A 18 7.77 6.45 15.53
CA ILE A 18 6.42 6.90 15.17
C ILE A 18 6.32 7.14 13.66
N LEU A 19 7.27 7.89 13.08
CA LEU A 19 7.28 8.16 11.64
C LEU A 19 7.32 6.88 10.81
N THR A 20 8.19 5.94 11.17
CA THR A 20 8.30 4.65 10.47
C THR A 20 7.03 3.82 10.63
N PHE A 21 6.44 3.78 11.83
CA PHE A 21 5.19 3.07 12.05
C PHE A 21 4.04 3.59 11.19
N TYR A 22 3.88 4.91 11.09
CA TYR A 22 2.78 5.50 10.32
C TYR A 22 3.04 5.56 8.82
N LEU A 23 4.28 5.82 8.38
CA LEU A 23 4.60 6.09 6.97
C LEU A 23 5.04 4.88 6.17
N ILE A 24 5.54 3.81 6.81
CA ILE A 24 5.93 2.60 6.08
C ILE A 24 4.67 1.92 5.51
N PRO A 25 4.57 1.74 4.19
CA PRO A 25 3.43 1.06 3.61
C PRO A 25 3.35 -0.39 4.07
N MET A 26 2.22 -0.77 4.65
CA MET A 26 1.92 -2.13 5.07
C MET A 26 0.86 -2.74 4.15
N ARG A 27 0.91 -4.05 4.01
CA ARG A 27 -0.10 -4.77 3.24
C ARG A 27 -1.47 -4.66 3.92
N ILE A 28 -2.49 -4.49 3.11
CA ILE A 28 -3.86 -4.29 3.56
C ILE A 28 -4.56 -5.63 3.82
N THR A 29 -4.47 -6.57 2.88
CA THR A 29 -5.10 -7.89 3.00
C THR A 29 -4.11 -8.96 3.47
N PRO A 30 -4.53 -9.92 4.31
CA PRO A 30 -3.65 -11.00 4.78
C PRO A 30 -3.23 -11.92 3.64
N LYS A 31 -2.03 -12.50 3.75
CA LYS A 31 -1.59 -13.55 2.82
C LYS A 31 -2.43 -14.81 3.03
N VAL A 32 -2.87 -15.38 1.92
CA VAL A 32 -3.54 -16.67 1.87
C VAL A 32 -2.75 -17.59 0.93
N PRO A 33 -2.59 -18.89 1.23
CA PRO A 33 -1.93 -19.83 0.33
C PRO A 33 -2.59 -19.85 -1.05
N LEU A 34 -1.75 -19.85 -2.09
CA LEU A 34 -2.18 -19.99 -3.48
C LEU A 34 -2.10 -21.45 -3.90
N THR A 35 -3.01 -21.82 -4.78
CA THR A 35 -3.14 -23.10 -5.46
C THR A 35 -2.66 -22.97 -6.90
N SER A 36 -2.48 -24.09 -7.60
CA SER A 36 -2.09 -24.10 -9.02
C SER A 36 -3.13 -23.46 -9.95
N GLU A 37 -4.37 -23.32 -9.50
CA GLU A 37 -5.46 -22.72 -10.27
C GLU A 37 -5.49 -21.20 -10.17
N ASP A 38 -4.84 -20.64 -9.13
CA ASP A 38 -4.82 -19.21 -8.87
C ASP A 38 -3.91 -18.46 -9.84
N ILE A 39 -4.40 -17.33 -10.33
CA ILE A 39 -3.69 -16.41 -11.20
C ILE A 39 -3.21 -15.20 -10.41
N SER A 40 -2.16 -14.56 -10.92
CA SER A 40 -1.65 -13.29 -10.41
C SER A 40 -1.67 -12.29 -11.55
N ILE A 41 -2.40 -11.19 -11.34
CA ILE A 41 -2.61 -10.16 -12.36
C ILE A 41 -2.54 -8.77 -11.74
N LYS A 42 -1.87 -7.86 -12.44
CA LYS A 42 -1.87 -6.42 -12.11
C LYS A 42 -3.13 -5.78 -12.65
N VAL A 43 -3.84 -5.07 -11.77
CA VAL A 43 -5.09 -4.38 -12.10
C VAL A 43 -4.90 -2.88 -11.95
N GLU A 44 -5.40 -2.16 -12.94
CA GLU A 44 -5.49 -0.71 -12.95
C GLU A 44 -6.92 -0.33 -12.58
N ARG A 45 -7.05 0.61 -11.65
CA ARG A 45 -8.38 1.07 -11.25
C ARG A 45 -8.97 1.95 -12.34
N ALA A 46 -10.15 1.58 -12.83
CA ALA A 46 -10.83 2.29 -13.91
C ALA A 46 -11.60 3.54 -13.39
N GLY A 47 -10.95 4.41 -12.60
CA GLY A 47 -11.56 5.67 -12.13
C GLY A 47 -12.26 5.62 -10.76
N GLY A 48 -12.67 6.80 -10.27
CA GLY A 48 -13.08 7.02 -8.88
C GLY A 48 -14.43 6.43 -8.45
N ASN A 49 -15.29 6.08 -9.40
CA ASN A 49 -16.69 5.67 -9.14
C ASN A 49 -17.19 4.50 -10.01
N THR A 50 -16.30 3.80 -10.69
CA THR A 50 -16.65 2.59 -11.44
C THR A 50 -16.72 1.42 -10.47
N GLY A 51 -17.72 0.55 -10.64
CA GLY A 51 -18.03 -0.56 -9.72
C GLY A 51 -16.92 -1.61 -9.60
N PRO A 52 -17.24 -2.90 -9.46
CA PRO A 52 -16.24 -3.96 -9.24
C PRO A 52 -15.36 -4.25 -10.49
N VAL A 53 -15.39 -3.39 -11.51
CA VAL A 53 -14.76 -3.58 -12.81
C VAL A 53 -13.41 -2.87 -12.89
N PHE A 54 -12.36 -3.64 -13.17
CA PHE A 54 -10.98 -3.22 -13.24
C PHE A 54 -10.44 -3.41 -14.64
N LYS A 55 -9.55 -2.50 -15.04
CA LYS A 55 -8.81 -2.66 -16.28
C LYS A 55 -7.62 -3.58 -16.00
N VAL A 56 -7.41 -4.53 -16.89
CA VAL A 56 -6.18 -5.33 -16.85
C VAL A 56 -5.03 -4.44 -17.31
N GLY A 57 -4.02 -4.27 -16.45
CA GLY A 57 -2.83 -3.50 -16.79
C GLY A 57 -1.91 -4.26 -17.75
N GLU A 58 -0.68 -4.51 -17.32
CA GLU A 58 0.35 -5.14 -18.16
C GLU A 58 0.06 -6.63 -18.49
N ASP A 59 -0.78 -7.30 -17.70
CA ASP A 59 -0.99 -8.75 -17.78
C ASP A 59 -2.04 -9.21 -18.82
N LYS A 60 -2.51 -8.31 -19.69
CA LYS A 60 -3.55 -8.62 -20.69
C LYS A 60 -3.21 -9.81 -21.58
N ALA A 61 -1.98 -9.85 -22.10
CA ALA A 61 -1.53 -10.93 -22.98
C ALA A 61 -1.42 -12.27 -22.23
N LYS A 62 -1.01 -12.22 -20.96
CA LYS A 62 -0.93 -13.39 -20.07
C LYS A 62 -2.33 -13.96 -19.79
N LEU A 63 -3.28 -13.09 -19.43
CA LEU A 63 -4.68 -13.48 -19.24
C LEU A 63 -5.30 -14.07 -20.50
N LYS A 64 -5.06 -13.47 -21.68
CA LYS A 64 -5.56 -14.00 -22.95
C LYS A 64 -5.04 -15.41 -23.23
N LYS A 65 -3.77 -15.70 -22.91
CA LYS A 65 -3.21 -17.06 -23.02
C LYS A 65 -3.89 -18.05 -22.07
N ILE A 66 -4.08 -17.65 -20.81
CA ILE A 66 -4.74 -18.49 -19.78
C ILE A 66 -6.18 -18.81 -20.20
N PHE A 67 -6.93 -17.84 -20.74
CA PHE A 67 -8.27 -18.10 -21.24
C PHE A 67 -8.28 -19.02 -22.44
N LYS A 68 -7.38 -18.85 -23.40
CA LYS A 68 -7.28 -19.76 -24.55
C LYS A 68 -6.93 -21.20 -24.13
N GLU A 69 -6.16 -21.37 -23.06
CA GLU A 69 -5.78 -22.68 -22.54
C GLU A 69 -6.91 -23.33 -21.74
N LYS A 70 -7.55 -22.60 -20.81
CA LYS A 70 -8.62 -23.13 -19.95
C LYS A 70 -10.00 -23.18 -20.62
N TYR A 71 -10.26 -22.29 -21.57
CA TYR A 71 -11.54 -22.11 -22.25
C TYR A 71 -11.33 -21.91 -23.77
N PRO A 72 -10.79 -22.91 -24.49
CA PRO A 72 -10.42 -22.78 -25.90
C PRO A 72 -11.60 -22.44 -26.82
N ASP A 73 -12.82 -22.79 -26.42
CA ASP A 73 -14.05 -22.59 -27.20
C ASP A 73 -14.65 -21.18 -27.03
N LYS A 74 -14.05 -20.33 -26.19
CA LYS A 74 -14.53 -18.97 -25.90
C LYS A 74 -13.50 -17.93 -26.34
N ASP A 75 -13.92 -16.99 -27.19
CA ASP A 75 -13.08 -15.84 -27.55
C ASP A 75 -13.29 -14.71 -26.52
N ILE A 76 -12.49 -14.75 -25.46
CA ILE A 76 -12.57 -13.82 -24.33
C ILE A 76 -11.46 -12.78 -24.47
N GLU A 77 -11.84 -11.51 -24.50
CA GLU A 77 -10.88 -10.40 -24.45
C GLU A 77 -10.80 -9.78 -23.04
N PRO A 78 -9.68 -9.96 -22.30
CA PRO A 78 -9.50 -9.43 -20.94
C PRO A 78 -9.22 -7.93 -20.94
N HIS A 79 -10.16 -7.11 -21.41
CA HIS A 79 -10.06 -5.65 -21.27
C HIS A 79 -10.48 -5.20 -19.87
N TYR A 80 -11.61 -5.75 -19.43
CA TYR A 80 -12.25 -5.45 -18.17
C TYR A 80 -12.53 -6.75 -17.44
N ILE A 81 -12.20 -6.76 -16.15
CA ILE A 81 -12.44 -7.89 -15.26
C ILE A 81 -13.22 -7.40 -14.06
N GLU A 82 -14.09 -8.26 -13.55
CA GLU A 82 -14.76 -8.03 -12.29
C GLU A 82 -13.98 -8.73 -11.18
N LEU A 83 -13.75 -8.01 -10.09
CA LEU A 83 -13.09 -8.56 -8.90
C LEU A 83 -14.11 -8.71 -7.78
N THR A 84 -14.17 -9.91 -7.20
CA THR A 84 -14.97 -10.22 -6.01
C THR A 84 -14.09 -10.82 -4.91
N GLY A 85 -14.65 -11.05 -3.72
CA GLY A 85 -13.92 -11.68 -2.62
C GLY A 85 -13.10 -10.68 -1.77
N ASN A 86 -11.86 -11.07 -1.41
CA ASN A 86 -11.02 -10.36 -0.44
C ASN A 86 -10.29 -9.16 -1.06
N LEU A 87 -11.02 -8.06 -1.17
CA LEU A 87 -10.57 -6.83 -1.79
C LEU A 87 -10.24 -5.77 -0.74
N PRO A 88 -9.30 -4.85 -1.03
CA PRO A 88 -8.95 -3.76 -0.12
C PRO A 88 -10.00 -2.63 -0.18
N TYR A 89 -11.28 -2.93 -0.40
CA TYR A 89 -12.33 -1.91 -0.44
C TYR A 89 -12.82 -1.62 0.98
N GLY A 90 -13.01 -0.34 1.30
CA GLY A 90 -13.46 0.09 2.64
C GLY A 90 -12.35 0.13 3.71
N VAL A 91 -11.08 -0.01 3.31
CA VAL A 91 -9.91 0.15 4.20
C VAL A 91 -9.17 1.45 3.93
N VAL A 92 -9.66 2.29 3.02
CA VAL A 92 -9.08 3.59 2.69
C VAL A 92 -10.18 4.62 2.46
N ASN A 93 -9.92 5.87 2.88
CA ASN A 93 -10.86 6.98 2.72
C ASN A 93 -11.08 7.36 1.25
N ASP A 94 -9.99 7.38 0.47
CA ASP A 94 -10.03 7.55 -0.98
C ASP A 94 -9.33 6.38 -1.65
N PRO A 95 -10.06 5.55 -2.40
CA PRO A 95 -9.50 4.44 -3.16
C PRO A 95 -8.44 4.82 -4.22
N VAL A 96 -8.26 6.10 -4.57
CA VAL A 96 -7.11 6.58 -5.36
C VAL A 96 -5.77 6.27 -4.67
N PHE A 97 -5.73 6.27 -3.33
CA PHE A 97 -4.50 5.98 -2.59
C PHE A 97 -4.04 4.53 -2.66
N LEU A 98 -4.88 3.61 -3.15
CA LEU A 98 -4.48 2.22 -3.39
C LEU A 98 -3.57 2.08 -4.62
N GLY A 99 -3.66 3.02 -5.58
CA GLY A 99 -2.98 2.94 -6.86
C GLY A 99 -3.28 1.64 -7.61
N ASP A 100 -2.34 1.23 -8.47
CA ASP A 100 -2.38 -0.08 -9.11
C ASP A 100 -1.83 -1.14 -8.16
N TYR A 101 -2.44 -2.32 -8.18
CA TYR A 101 -2.03 -3.42 -7.32
C TYR A 101 -2.19 -4.77 -8.00
N VAL A 102 -1.57 -5.79 -7.40
CA VAL A 102 -1.66 -7.18 -7.89
C VAL A 102 -2.72 -7.91 -7.08
N VAL A 103 -3.63 -8.56 -7.78
CA VAL A 103 -4.60 -9.48 -7.18
C VAL A 103 -4.20 -10.91 -7.43
N HIS A 104 -4.50 -11.76 -6.47
CA HIS A 104 -4.31 -13.19 -6.55
C HIS A 104 -5.62 -13.91 -6.28
N GLY A 105 -6.04 -14.76 -7.21
CA GLY A 105 -7.37 -15.36 -7.14
C GLY A 105 -7.64 -16.35 -8.26
N THR A 106 -8.84 -16.90 -8.25
CA THR A 106 -9.27 -17.92 -9.22
C THR A 106 -10.31 -17.33 -10.18
N ILE A 107 -10.23 -17.70 -11.46
CA ILE A 107 -11.25 -17.33 -12.45
C ILE A 107 -12.48 -18.20 -12.19
N ILE A 108 -13.61 -17.59 -11.82
CA ILE A 108 -14.85 -18.31 -11.55
C ILE A 108 -15.85 -18.21 -12.70
N SER A 109 -15.80 -17.13 -13.49
CA SER A 109 -16.62 -16.99 -14.69
C SER A 109 -15.86 -16.24 -15.77
N PRO A 110 -15.55 -16.86 -16.93
CA PRO A 110 -14.86 -16.18 -18.01
C PRO A 110 -15.65 -15.00 -18.62
N ASP A 111 -16.99 -14.98 -18.48
CA ASP A 111 -17.87 -14.04 -19.22
C ASP A 111 -18.81 -13.20 -18.32
N GLY A 112 -18.69 -13.25 -16.99
CA GLY A 112 -19.40 -12.38 -16.03
C GLY A 112 -20.91 -12.19 -16.11
N GLY A 113 -21.63 -12.94 -16.94
CA GLY A 113 -23.07 -12.75 -17.12
C GLY A 113 -23.38 -11.70 -18.19
N GLU A 114 -24.56 -11.06 -18.10
CA GLU A 114 -25.17 -10.27 -19.17
C GLU A 114 -24.29 -9.08 -19.65
N GLU A 115 -23.33 -8.62 -18.83
CA GLU A 115 -22.44 -7.48 -19.13
C GLU A 115 -21.00 -7.85 -19.53
N LYS A 116 -20.68 -9.14 -19.76
CA LYS A 116 -19.45 -9.64 -20.41
C LYS A 116 -18.09 -9.21 -19.80
N SER A 117 -17.95 -9.18 -18.47
CA SER A 117 -16.66 -8.98 -17.78
C SER A 117 -16.17 -10.25 -17.12
N THR A 118 -14.94 -10.73 -17.33
CA THR A 118 -14.47 -11.94 -16.62
C THR A 118 -14.45 -11.73 -15.10
N ILE A 119 -15.08 -12.61 -14.32
CA ILE A 119 -15.10 -12.55 -12.85
C ILE A 119 -13.96 -13.38 -12.25
N ILE A 120 -13.20 -12.73 -11.37
CA ILE A 120 -12.13 -13.34 -10.60
C ILE A 120 -12.46 -13.21 -9.11
N ASP A 121 -12.51 -14.36 -8.42
CA ASP A 121 -12.63 -14.42 -6.97
C ASP A 121 -11.24 -14.23 -6.34
N VAL A 122 -11.04 -13.10 -5.67
CA VAL A 122 -9.76 -12.69 -5.11
C VAL A 122 -9.55 -13.29 -3.73
N LYS A 123 -8.48 -14.08 -3.58
CA LYS A 123 -8.04 -14.62 -2.29
C LYS A 123 -7.30 -13.58 -1.46
N TYR A 124 -6.39 -12.84 -2.08
CA TYR A 124 -5.73 -11.71 -1.45
C TYR A 124 -5.19 -10.73 -2.48
N THR A 125 -4.90 -9.53 -2.00
CA THR A 125 -4.38 -8.41 -2.78
C THR A 125 -3.03 -7.95 -2.23
N ASP A 126 -2.00 -7.81 -3.06
CA ASP A 126 -0.71 -7.23 -2.67
C ASP A 126 -0.71 -5.69 -2.77
N ALA A 127 -1.80 -5.08 -2.31
CA ALA A 127 -1.89 -3.64 -2.12
C ALA A 127 -1.24 -3.26 -0.78
N LYS A 128 -0.40 -2.22 -0.82
CA LYS A 128 0.27 -1.69 0.37
C LYS A 128 -0.07 -0.23 0.51
N ILE A 129 -0.41 0.17 1.73
CA ILE A 129 -0.67 1.57 2.06
C ILE A 129 -0.07 1.92 3.41
N SER A 130 0.37 3.16 3.52
CA SER A 130 0.79 3.75 4.80
C SER A 130 -0.42 3.81 5.74
N ARG A 131 -0.20 3.54 7.03
CA ARG A 131 -1.27 3.56 8.05
C ARG A 131 -1.97 4.91 8.10
N LEU A 132 -1.24 5.99 7.81
CA LEU A 132 -1.78 7.35 7.77
C LEU A 132 -2.96 7.52 6.79
N PHE A 133 -3.01 6.71 5.72
CA PHE A 133 -4.06 6.78 4.70
C PHE A 133 -5.09 5.65 4.81
N ARG A 134 -4.96 4.80 5.83
CA ARG A 134 -5.84 3.67 6.07
C ARG A 134 -7.05 4.14 6.89
N ASP A 135 -8.24 3.73 6.48
CA ASP A 135 -9.49 4.04 7.18
C ASP A 135 -9.77 2.98 8.25
N ASP A 136 -8.95 2.96 9.30
CA ASP A 136 -9.08 2.02 10.41
C ASP A 136 -10.00 2.54 11.54
N SER A 137 -10.44 3.82 11.52
CA SER A 137 -11.36 4.32 12.54
C SER A 137 -12.16 5.58 12.16
N GLN A 138 -13.39 5.67 12.67
CA GLN A 138 -14.31 6.80 12.49
C GLN A 138 -13.92 8.11 13.20
N MET A 139 -12.83 8.14 14.00
CA MET A 139 -12.46 9.31 14.82
C MET A 139 -10.94 9.60 14.92
N SER A 140 -10.05 8.80 14.32
CA SER A 140 -8.59 8.87 14.59
C SER A 140 -7.76 9.64 13.57
N GLY A 141 -8.21 9.81 12.32
CA GLY A 141 -7.36 10.34 11.24
C GLY A 141 -6.70 11.69 11.55
N PHE A 142 -7.44 12.61 12.18
CA PHE A 142 -6.92 13.93 12.53
C PHE A 142 -5.84 13.88 13.63
N TYR A 143 -6.03 13.05 14.66
CA TYR A 143 -5.05 12.89 15.74
C TYR A 143 -3.78 12.19 15.26
N GLU A 144 -3.92 11.21 14.37
CA GLU A 144 -2.79 10.52 13.75
C GLU A 144 -1.94 11.49 12.91
N ILE A 145 -2.58 12.34 12.10
CA ILE A 145 -1.89 13.40 11.35
C ILE A 145 -1.12 14.32 12.29
N ILE A 146 -1.73 14.76 13.39
CA ILE A 146 -1.06 15.61 14.39
C ILE A 146 0.14 14.90 15.01
N ILE A 147 0.01 13.64 15.42
CA ILE A 147 1.09 12.85 16.02
C ILE A 147 2.26 12.71 15.05
N VAL A 148 1.98 12.40 13.78
CA VAL A 148 3.00 12.31 12.72
C VAL A 148 3.67 13.66 12.51
N PHE A 149 2.91 14.75 12.45
CA PHE A 149 3.44 16.09 12.26
C PHE A 149 4.35 16.53 13.42
N ILE A 150 3.92 16.33 14.67
CA ILE A 150 4.73 16.64 15.87
C ILE A 150 6.01 15.80 15.87
N SER A 151 5.92 14.51 15.53
CA SER A 151 7.07 13.61 15.47
C SER A 151 8.06 14.04 14.39
N PHE A 152 7.57 14.50 13.24
CA PHE A 152 8.36 15.04 12.14
C PHE A 152 9.14 16.30 12.56
N ILE A 153 8.44 17.29 13.12
CA ILE A 153 9.06 18.54 13.59
C ILE A 153 10.08 18.26 14.70
N SER A 154 9.74 17.39 15.65
CA SER A 154 10.64 16.94 16.73
C SER A 154 11.92 16.32 16.17
N ALA A 155 11.80 15.41 15.19
CA ALA A 155 12.95 14.78 14.54
C ALA A 155 13.85 15.81 13.85
N ILE A 156 13.28 16.75 13.09
CA ILE A 156 14.04 17.81 12.39
C ILE A 156 14.80 18.67 13.39
N ILE A 157 14.14 19.18 14.43
CA ILE A 157 14.77 20.04 15.44
C ILE A 157 15.94 19.30 16.10
N LEU A 158 15.75 18.02 16.46
CA LEU A 158 16.79 17.21 17.08
C LEU A 158 17.98 16.98 16.14
N ILE A 159 17.74 16.69 14.86
CA ILE A 159 18.80 16.55 13.84
C ILE A 159 19.61 17.84 13.73
N ILE A 160 18.96 19.01 13.67
CA ILE A 160 19.63 20.31 13.62
C ILE A 160 20.47 20.54 14.89
N ILE A 161 19.93 20.24 16.08
CA ILE A 161 20.68 20.36 17.34
C ILE A 161 21.92 19.45 17.31
N PHE A 162 21.79 18.21 16.84
CA PHE A 162 22.93 17.30 16.72
C PHE A 162 23.99 17.81 15.74
N LEU A 163 23.58 18.34 14.58
CA LEU A 163 24.47 18.96 13.60
C LEU A 163 25.24 20.14 14.21
N ILE A 164 24.57 21.06 14.91
CA ILE A 164 25.21 22.21 15.57
C ILE A 164 26.22 21.73 16.63
N LEU A 165 25.84 20.75 17.46
CA LEU A 165 26.73 20.20 18.48
C LEU A 165 27.94 19.48 17.86
N PHE A 166 27.76 18.84 16.72
CA PHE A 166 28.81 18.15 15.99
C PHE A 166 29.79 19.15 15.37
N ILE A 167 29.31 20.17 14.66
CA ILE A 167 30.12 21.25 14.07
C ILE A 167 30.92 21.98 15.16
N ARG A 168 30.27 22.34 16.29
CA ARG A 168 30.98 22.96 17.43
C ARG A 168 32.10 22.07 17.97
N LYS A 169 31.90 20.75 18.01
CA LYS A 169 32.94 19.81 18.45
C LYS A 169 34.11 19.81 17.47
N ILE A 170 33.85 19.79 16.17
CA ILE A 170 34.88 19.85 15.12
C ILE A 170 35.70 21.13 15.24
N ILE A 171 35.06 22.30 15.28
CA ILE A 171 35.74 23.60 15.40
C ILE A 171 36.63 23.64 16.65
N LYS A 172 36.18 23.07 17.77
CA LYS A 172 36.97 23.02 19.00
C LYS A 172 38.23 22.15 18.83
N VAL A 173 38.13 21.01 18.15
CA VAL A 173 39.28 20.13 17.88
C VAL A 173 40.32 20.83 17.02
N PHE A 174 39.91 21.60 15.99
CA PHE A 174 40.84 22.31 15.11
C PHE A 174 41.46 23.59 15.73
N LYS A 175 40.92 24.09 16.84
CA LYS A 175 41.47 25.25 17.57
C LYS A 175 42.45 24.87 18.69
N THR A 176 42.66 23.58 18.95
CA THR A 176 43.57 23.06 19.98
C THR A 176 44.81 22.50 19.32
#